data_AF-A0A7L2V7E5-F1
#
_entry.id   AF-A0A7L2V7E5-F1
#
_cell.length_a   1.000
_cell.length_b   1.000
_cell.length_c   1.000
_cell.angle_alpha   90.00
_cell.angle_beta   90.00
_cell.angle_gamma   90.00
#
_symmetry.space_group_name_H-M   'P 1'
#
loop_
_entity.id
_entity.type
_entity.pdbx_description
1 polymer ?
#
loop_
_entity_poly.entity_id
_entity_poly.type
_entity_poly.pdbx_seq_one_letter_code
_entity_poly.pdbx_strand_id
1 'polypeptide(L)'
;NTFYSAGKNYLLRMCNDLLRRLSKSQNTVFCGRIQLFLARLFPLSEKSGLNLQSQFNLENVTVFNTNEHESTLGQKHTEEKEEGMDVEEGEMGDDEAPTSCSIPIDYNLYRKFWSLQDYFRNPVQCYEKVSWKTFLKYSEEVLAVFKSYKLDDTQASRKKLEELKTGGEHVYFAKFLTSEKLMDLQLSDSNFRRHILLQYLILFQYLKGQVKFKSSNYVLTDEQSLWIEDTTKAVYQLLSENPPDGERFSKMVEHILNTEENWNSWKNEGCPSFVKERPPDFKPMKPVRKRPAPEDFLGKGPNKKILMGNEELTRLWNLCPDNMEACKSESR
;
A
#
# COMPACT_ATOMS: atom_id res chain seq x y z
N ASN A 1 -13.50 -15.72 -22.79
CA ASN A 1 -13.59 -15.08 -21.46
C ASN A 1 -14.19 -15.93 -20.35
N THR A 2 -14.77 -17.11 -20.62
CA THR A 2 -15.42 -17.96 -19.60
C THR A 2 -14.46 -18.72 -18.69
N PHE A 3 -13.25 -19.07 -19.18
CA PHE A 3 -12.24 -19.83 -18.41
C PHE A 3 -11.72 -19.08 -17.16
N TYR A 4 -11.73 -17.75 -17.18
CA TYR A 4 -11.19 -16.94 -16.09
C TYR A 4 -12.14 -16.81 -14.89
N SER A 5 -13.46 -16.96 -15.12
CA SER A 5 -14.48 -16.80 -14.08
C SER A 5 -14.38 -17.88 -13.00
N ALA A 6 -14.22 -19.15 -13.39
CA ALA A 6 -14.22 -20.27 -12.45
C ALA A 6 -12.91 -20.42 -11.66
N GLY A 7 -11.75 -20.08 -12.25
CA GLY A 7 -10.43 -20.23 -11.61
C GLY A 7 -9.98 -19.03 -10.77
N LYS A 8 -10.54 -17.85 -11.01
CA LYS A 8 -10.12 -16.59 -10.38
C LYS A 8 -10.20 -16.62 -8.85
N ASN A 9 -11.31 -17.10 -8.29
CA ASN A 9 -11.49 -17.15 -6.83
C ASN A 9 -10.52 -18.13 -6.17
N TYR A 10 -10.21 -19.25 -6.82
CA TYR A 10 -9.23 -20.21 -6.29
C TYR A 10 -7.83 -19.63 -6.27
N LEU A 11 -7.44 -18.91 -7.32
CA LEU A 11 -6.15 -18.23 -7.39
C LEU A 11 -6.03 -17.14 -6.32
N LEU A 12 -7.06 -16.31 -6.16
CA LEU A 12 -7.11 -15.30 -5.08
C LEU A 12 -6.98 -15.92 -3.69
N ARG A 13 -7.75 -16.98 -3.40
CA ARG A 13 -7.69 -17.69 -2.11
C ARG A 13 -6.31 -18.27 -1.87
N MET A 14 -5.75 -18.97 -2.85
CA MET A 14 -4.41 -19.57 -2.76
C MET A 14 -3.33 -18.51 -2.53
N CYS A 15 -3.33 -17.41 -3.28
CA CYS A 15 -2.35 -16.34 -3.08
C CYS A 15 -2.52 -15.65 -1.72
N ASN A 16 -3.76 -15.44 -1.25
CA ASN A 16 -4.02 -14.89 0.09
C ASN A 16 -3.58 -15.86 1.20
N ASP A 17 -3.77 -17.16 1.02
CA ASP A 17 -3.31 -18.18 1.96
C ASP A 17 -1.79 -18.23 2.03
N LEU A 18 -1.10 -18.11 0.88
CA LEU A 18 0.34 -17.99 0.84
C LEU A 18 0.81 -16.73 1.58
N LEU A 19 0.22 -15.57 1.29
CA LEU A 19 0.58 -14.31 1.97
C LEU A 19 0.34 -14.35 3.49
N ARG A 20 -0.65 -15.11 3.97
CA ARG A 20 -0.89 -15.32 5.40
C ARG A 20 0.11 -16.26 6.06
N ARG A 21 0.63 -17.26 5.32
CA ARG A 21 1.55 -18.28 5.84
C ARG A 21 3.02 -17.85 5.77
N LEU A 22 3.37 -16.98 4.82
CA LEU A 22 4.74 -16.55 4.61
C LEU A 22 5.20 -15.59 5.71
N SER A 23 6.41 -15.80 6.20
CA SER A 23 7.08 -14.84 7.08
C SER A 23 7.23 -13.48 6.39
N LYS A 24 6.72 -12.44 7.04
CA LYS A 24 6.81 -11.04 6.59
C LYS A 24 8.20 -10.41 6.79
N SER A 25 9.16 -11.13 7.39
CA SER A 25 10.55 -10.66 7.57
C SER A 25 11.53 -11.28 6.58
N GLN A 26 11.43 -12.60 6.34
CA GLN A 26 12.38 -13.33 5.49
C GLN A 26 11.91 -13.49 4.04
N ASN A 27 10.60 -13.64 3.82
CA ASN A 27 10.04 -13.94 2.50
C ASN A 27 9.46 -12.71 1.80
N THR A 28 9.91 -11.50 2.14
CA THR A 28 9.38 -10.23 1.62
C THR A 28 9.43 -10.16 0.08
N VAL A 29 10.53 -10.61 -0.52
CA VAL A 29 10.71 -10.68 -1.97
C VAL A 29 9.68 -11.61 -2.62
N PHE A 30 9.42 -12.78 -2.02
CA PHE A 30 8.44 -13.72 -2.55
C PHE A 30 7.01 -13.21 -2.38
N CYS A 31 6.68 -12.59 -1.25
CA CYS A 31 5.41 -11.89 -1.05
C CYS A 31 5.19 -10.81 -2.12
N GLY A 32 6.22 -10.02 -2.43
CA GLY A 32 6.18 -9.02 -3.51
C GLY A 32 5.92 -9.65 -4.88
N ARG A 33 6.55 -10.79 -5.20
CA ARG A 33 6.30 -11.55 -6.44
C ARG A 33 4.85 -12.04 -6.54
N ILE A 34 4.27 -12.51 -5.45
CA ILE A 34 2.85 -12.92 -5.41
C ILE A 34 1.95 -11.71 -5.69
N GLN A 35 2.22 -10.56 -5.06
CA GLN A 35 1.45 -9.33 -5.29
C GLN A 35 1.55 -8.84 -6.74
N LEU A 36 2.76 -8.83 -7.32
CA LEU A 36 2.96 -8.48 -8.74
C LEU A 36 2.24 -9.45 -9.68
N PHE A 37 2.23 -10.75 -9.36
CA PHE A 37 1.48 -11.74 -10.10
C PHE A 37 -0.03 -11.45 -10.08
N LEU A 38 -0.59 -11.14 -8.90
CA LEU A 38 -1.99 -10.75 -8.77
C LEU A 38 -2.31 -9.45 -9.52
N ALA A 39 -1.44 -8.44 -9.44
CA ALA A 39 -1.61 -7.16 -10.14
C ALA A 39 -1.53 -7.30 -11.67
N ARG A 40 -0.76 -8.25 -12.18
CA ARG A 40 -0.69 -8.55 -13.63
C ARG A 40 -1.95 -9.27 -14.13
N LEU A 41 -2.56 -10.09 -13.26
CA LEU A 41 -3.72 -10.91 -13.60
C LEU A 41 -5.04 -10.14 -13.55
N PHE A 42 -5.13 -9.09 -12.74
CA PHE A 42 -6.37 -8.34 -12.54
C PHE A 42 -6.26 -6.92 -13.08
N PRO A 43 -7.25 -6.43 -13.85
CA PRO A 43 -7.26 -5.05 -14.31
C PRO A 43 -7.37 -4.08 -13.12
N LEU A 44 -6.87 -2.86 -13.28
CA LEU A 44 -6.91 -1.82 -12.22
C LEU A 44 -8.33 -1.50 -11.72
N SER A 45 -9.35 -1.67 -12.56
CA SER A 45 -10.75 -1.47 -12.18
C SER A 45 -11.37 -2.64 -11.41
N GLU A 46 -10.59 -3.68 -11.13
CA GLU A 46 -11.05 -4.83 -10.38
C GLU A 46 -11.18 -4.51 -8.88
N LYS A 47 -12.41 -4.57 -8.36
CA LYS A 47 -12.73 -4.24 -6.97
C LYS A 47 -11.94 -5.05 -5.93
N SER A 48 -11.58 -6.31 -6.21
CA SER A 48 -10.78 -7.16 -5.30
C SER A 48 -9.35 -6.65 -5.08
N GLY A 49 -8.80 -5.88 -6.02
CA GLY A 49 -7.47 -5.27 -5.91
C GLY A 49 -7.49 -3.88 -5.28
N LEU A 50 -8.66 -3.37 -4.92
CA LEU A 50 -8.85 -1.99 -4.45
C LEU A 50 -9.31 -2.00 -2.98
N ASN A 51 -8.64 -1.21 -2.14
CA ASN A 51 -9.10 -0.96 -0.77
C ASN A 51 -10.28 0.02 -0.77
N LEU A 52 -11.44 -0.37 -1.30
CA LEU A 52 -12.58 0.55 -1.49
C LEU A 52 -13.03 1.21 -0.19
N GLN A 53 -13.10 0.45 0.90
CA GLN A 53 -13.54 0.94 2.21
C GLN A 53 -12.50 1.84 2.91
N SER A 54 -11.31 2.03 2.32
CA SER A 54 -10.22 2.81 2.91
C SER A 54 -9.83 2.33 4.31
N GLN A 55 -9.79 1.01 4.52
CA GLN A 55 -9.38 0.42 5.78
C GLN A 55 -7.87 0.64 6.02
N PHE A 56 -7.50 0.91 7.26
CA PHE A 56 -6.11 1.06 7.69
C PHE A 56 -5.52 -0.29 8.10
N ASN A 57 -4.24 -0.50 7.78
CA ASN A 57 -3.51 -1.67 8.25
C ASN A 57 -3.07 -1.48 9.71
N LEU A 58 -3.98 -1.75 10.64
CA LEU A 58 -3.69 -1.66 12.07
C LEU A 58 -2.79 -2.79 12.56
N GLU A 59 -2.43 -3.82 11.79
CA GLU A 59 -1.53 -4.87 12.31
C GLU A 59 -0.05 -4.42 12.34
N ASN A 60 0.32 -3.40 11.58
CA ASN A 60 1.71 -2.95 11.46
C ASN A 60 2.13 -2.02 12.61
N VAL A 61 2.23 -2.56 13.82
CA VAL A 61 2.64 -1.82 15.02
C VAL A 61 4.13 -1.52 14.98
N THR A 62 4.50 -0.28 15.33
CA THR A 62 5.89 0.08 15.61
C THR A 62 6.17 -0.20 17.08
N VAL A 63 7.02 -1.19 17.35
CA VAL A 63 7.38 -1.60 18.72
C VAL A 63 8.60 -0.81 19.15
N PHE A 64 8.52 -0.11 20.28
CA PHE A 64 9.59 0.70 20.84
C PHE A 64 9.59 0.55 22.37
N ASN A 65 10.70 0.92 23.01
CA ASN A 65 10.79 0.86 24.47
C ASN A 65 9.82 1.86 25.13
N THR A 66 8.94 1.35 25.98
CA THR A 66 7.98 2.15 26.76
C THR A 66 8.33 2.20 28.24
N ASN A 67 9.37 1.47 28.67
CA ASN A 67 9.75 1.31 30.06
C ASN A 67 10.91 2.25 30.41
N GLU A 68 10.62 3.31 31.18
CA GLU A 68 11.60 4.32 31.58
C GLU A 68 12.74 3.75 32.43
N HIS A 69 12.45 2.72 33.22
CA HIS A 69 13.44 2.05 34.07
C HIS A 69 14.47 1.20 33.30
N GLU A 70 14.16 0.82 32.06
CA GLU A 70 15.06 0.06 31.17
C GLU A 70 15.70 0.96 30.10
N SER A 71 15.55 2.29 30.23
CA SER A 71 16.11 3.26 29.29
C SER A 71 17.64 3.19 29.26
N THR A 72 18.16 3.08 28.05
CA THR A 72 19.60 3.17 27.74
C THR A 72 20.06 4.61 27.52
N LEU A 73 19.12 5.57 27.42
CA LEU A 73 19.41 7.00 27.32
C LEU A 73 19.63 7.60 28.71
N GLY A 74 20.75 8.33 28.89
CA GLY A 74 21.07 9.03 30.14
C GLY A 74 21.81 8.21 31.20
N GLN A 75 22.07 6.92 30.96
CA GLN A 75 23.00 6.15 31.79
C GLN A 75 24.43 6.62 31.49
N LYS A 76 25.01 7.43 32.39
CA LYS A 76 26.47 7.57 32.44
C LYS A 76 27.04 6.16 32.60
N HIS A 77 28.02 5.79 31.76
CA HIS A 77 28.85 4.62 32.00
C HIS A 77 29.35 4.65 33.44
N THR A 78 28.72 3.88 34.32
CA THR A 78 29.39 3.40 35.51
C THR A 78 30.13 2.17 35.02
N GLU A 79 31.45 2.29 35.00
CA GLU A 79 32.37 1.18 34.79
C GLU A 79 32.05 0.06 35.79
N GLU A 80 31.22 -0.89 35.40
CA GLU A 80 31.23 -2.21 36.02
C GLU A 80 32.14 -3.09 35.18
N LYS A 81 33.36 -3.28 35.72
CA LYS A 81 34.27 -4.35 35.31
C LYS A 81 33.52 -5.68 35.32
N GLU A 82 33.14 -6.20 34.17
CA GLU A 82 32.99 -7.65 33.99
C GLU A 82 34.27 -8.19 33.36
N GLU A 83 35.00 -8.96 34.17
CA GLU A 83 36.14 -9.75 33.75
C GLU A 83 35.71 -10.85 32.77
N GLY A 84 36.41 -10.93 31.63
CA GLY A 84 36.72 -12.19 30.97
C GLY A 84 35.86 -12.59 29.76
N MET A 85 36.22 -12.11 28.57
CA MET A 85 36.37 -12.98 27.40
C MET A 85 37.26 -12.33 26.34
N ASP A 86 38.44 -12.90 26.14
CA ASP A 86 39.38 -12.55 25.06
C ASP A 86 38.70 -12.67 23.69
N VAL A 87 38.63 -11.56 22.96
CA VAL A 87 38.49 -11.57 21.50
C VAL A 87 39.60 -10.69 20.96
N GLU A 88 40.52 -11.32 20.23
CA GLU A 88 41.77 -10.78 19.70
C GLU A 88 41.60 -9.42 19.01
N GLU A 89 42.52 -8.53 19.36
CA GLU A 89 42.76 -7.21 18.78
C GLU A 89 42.95 -7.29 17.26
N GLY A 90 42.06 -6.62 16.52
CA GLY A 90 42.36 -6.07 15.21
C GLY A 90 42.48 -4.56 15.35
N GLU A 91 43.72 -4.04 15.27
CA GLU A 91 44.05 -2.61 15.26
C GLU A 91 43.18 -1.83 14.25
N MET A 92 42.36 -0.91 14.73
CA MET A 92 42.03 0.31 13.99
C MET A 92 42.38 1.49 14.88
N GLY A 93 43.26 2.34 14.35
CA GLY A 93 43.84 3.49 15.03
C GLY A 93 42.83 4.54 15.49
N ASP A 94 43.28 5.25 16.51
CA ASP A 94 42.68 6.39 17.20
C ASP A 94 42.20 7.52 16.28
N ASP A 95 41.35 8.34 16.91
CA ASP A 95 40.93 9.70 16.55
C ASP A 95 39.82 9.86 15.49
N GLU A 96 38.57 9.73 15.95
CA GLU A 96 37.60 10.86 15.95
C GLU A 96 36.33 10.41 16.68
N ALA A 97 36.04 11.03 17.83
CA ALA A 97 34.76 10.87 18.50
C ALA A 97 33.62 11.20 17.52
N PRO A 98 32.60 10.34 17.37
CA PRO A 98 31.50 10.61 16.46
C PRO A 98 30.84 11.91 16.93
N THR A 99 30.71 12.87 16.01
CA THR A 99 30.16 14.20 16.21
C THR A 99 28.89 14.12 17.04
N SER A 100 29.02 14.30 18.36
CA SER A 100 27.91 14.14 19.29
C SER A 100 26.93 15.26 19.02
N CYS A 101 25.69 14.90 18.69
CA CYS A 101 24.58 15.83 18.60
C CYS A 101 24.58 16.77 19.82
N SER A 102 24.50 18.08 19.58
CA SER A 102 24.55 19.12 20.63
C SER A 102 23.30 19.17 21.51
N ILE A 103 22.32 18.30 21.29
CA ILE A 103 21.10 18.18 22.09
C ILE A 103 21.14 16.82 22.78
N PRO A 104 21.10 16.74 24.12
CA PRO A 104 20.95 15.46 24.80
C PRO A 104 19.59 14.88 24.42
N ILE A 105 19.58 13.78 23.67
CA ILE A 105 18.36 13.03 23.41
C ILE A 105 17.92 12.38 24.72
N ASP A 106 16.91 12.97 25.33
CA ASP A 106 16.26 12.41 26.50
C ASP A 106 15.23 11.34 26.09
N TYR A 107 15.04 10.35 26.96
CA TYR A 107 14.04 9.29 26.82
C TYR A 107 12.64 9.85 26.54
N ASN A 108 12.33 11.03 27.10
CA ASN A 108 11.06 11.72 26.87
C ASN A 108 10.85 12.10 25.40
N LEU A 109 11.90 12.58 24.70
CA LEU A 109 11.82 12.89 23.27
C LEU A 109 11.60 11.62 22.45
N TYR A 110 12.37 10.57 22.75
CA TYR A 110 12.25 9.27 22.09
C TYR A 110 10.82 8.70 22.23
N ARG A 111 10.26 8.73 23.45
CA ARG A 111 8.90 8.24 23.71
C ARG A 111 7.85 9.05 22.95
N LYS A 112 7.94 10.38 22.98
CA LYS A 112 7.01 11.26 22.24
C LYS A 112 7.11 11.01 20.74
N PHE A 113 8.32 10.92 20.22
CA PHE A 113 8.58 10.64 18.81
C PHE A 113 7.94 9.33 18.35
N TRP A 114 8.20 8.21 19.03
CA TRP A 114 7.63 6.92 18.61
C TRP A 114 6.14 6.80 18.90
N SER A 115 5.62 7.52 19.90
CA SER A 115 4.17 7.59 20.12
C SER A 115 3.42 8.26 18.95
N LEU A 116 4.05 9.22 18.26
CA LEU A 116 3.48 9.81 17.04
C LEU A 116 3.26 8.77 15.93
N GLN A 117 4.06 7.71 15.90
CA GLN A 117 3.93 6.66 14.90
C GLN A 117 2.60 5.91 14.98
N ASP A 118 1.97 5.83 16.16
CA ASP A 118 0.63 5.25 16.28
C ASP A 118 -0.44 6.13 15.64
N TYR A 119 -0.32 7.46 15.75
CA TYR A 119 -1.21 8.40 15.07
C TYR A 119 -1.07 8.32 13.54
N PHE A 120 0.16 8.15 13.02
CA PHE A 120 0.37 7.90 11.59
C PHE A 120 -0.20 6.56 11.12
N ARG A 121 -0.19 5.53 11.98
CA ARG A 121 -0.80 4.22 11.71
C ARG A 121 -2.33 4.27 11.76
N ASN A 122 -2.90 5.05 12.66
CA ASN A 122 -4.34 5.17 12.86
C ASN A 122 -4.80 6.64 12.87
N PRO A 123 -4.98 7.25 11.68
CA PRO A 123 -5.32 8.67 11.57
C PRO A 123 -6.74 8.99 12.10
N VAL A 124 -7.56 7.98 12.38
CA VAL A 124 -8.90 8.18 12.96
C VAL A 124 -8.81 8.73 14.39
N GLN A 125 -7.76 8.42 15.14
CA GLN A 125 -7.54 8.94 16.50
C GLN A 125 -7.41 10.47 16.52
N CYS A 126 -7.00 11.09 15.41
CA CYS A 126 -6.86 12.54 15.30
C CYS A 126 -8.21 13.29 15.36
N TYR A 127 -9.35 12.60 15.28
CA TYR A 127 -10.68 13.20 15.45
C TYR A 127 -11.13 13.27 16.92
N GLU A 128 -10.42 12.63 17.84
CA GLU A 128 -10.74 12.67 19.27
C GLU A 128 -10.03 13.84 19.96
N LYS A 129 -10.73 14.55 20.85
CA LYS A 129 -10.21 15.78 21.47
C LYS A 129 -8.92 15.58 22.28
N VAL A 130 -8.84 14.51 23.08
CA VAL A 130 -7.67 14.24 23.95
C VAL A 130 -6.48 13.79 23.13
N SER A 131 -6.73 12.85 22.21
CA SER A 131 -5.75 12.30 21.27
C SER A 131 -5.18 13.41 20.37
N TRP A 132 -6.03 14.31 19.86
CA TRP A 132 -5.61 15.48 19.07
C TRP A 132 -4.71 16.43 19.86
N LYS A 133 -5.07 16.81 21.09
CA LYS A 133 -4.22 17.68 21.92
C LYS A 133 -2.84 17.09 22.19
N THR A 134 -2.79 15.77 22.38
CA THR A 134 -1.53 15.03 22.58
C THR A 134 -0.71 15.03 21.30
N PHE A 135 -1.35 14.74 20.15
CA PHE A 135 -0.73 14.81 18.84
C PHE A 135 -0.15 16.20 18.53
N LEU A 136 -0.91 17.27 18.78
CA LEU A 136 -0.43 18.66 18.61
C LEU A 136 0.86 18.89 19.39
N LYS A 137 0.83 18.63 20.70
CA LYS A 137 1.97 18.84 21.59
C LYS A 137 3.20 18.06 21.14
N TYR A 138 3.04 16.77 20.86
CA TYR A 138 4.17 15.92 20.48
C TYR A 138 4.71 16.30 19.08
N SER A 139 3.83 16.66 18.15
CA SER A 139 4.24 17.10 16.80
C SER A 139 5.01 18.40 16.84
N GLU A 140 4.56 19.38 17.62
CA GLU A 140 5.24 20.67 17.78
C GLU A 140 6.63 20.50 18.38
N GLU A 141 6.77 19.66 19.42
CA GLU A 141 8.07 19.36 20.02
C GLU A 141 9.02 18.67 19.03
N VAL A 142 8.55 17.65 18.29
CA VAL A 142 9.38 16.94 17.30
C VAL A 142 9.78 17.84 16.14
N LEU A 143 8.85 18.64 15.60
CA LEU A 143 9.14 19.59 14.53
C LEU A 143 10.07 20.72 15.01
N ALA A 144 9.99 21.12 16.29
CA ALA A 144 10.93 22.07 16.87
C ALA A 144 12.35 21.50 16.93
N VAL A 145 12.50 20.20 17.27
CA VAL A 145 13.81 19.52 17.22
C VAL A 145 14.34 19.45 15.78
N PHE A 146 13.50 19.15 14.79
CA PHE A 146 13.92 19.18 13.39
C PHE A 146 14.34 20.57 12.91
N LYS A 147 13.68 21.63 13.41
CA LYS A 147 14.05 23.03 13.10
C LYS A 147 15.35 23.46 13.78
N SER A 148 15.58 23.04 15.03
CA SER A 148 16.77 23.42 15.78
C SER A 148 18.01 22.70 15.28
N TYR A 149 17.85 21.46 14.80
CA TYR A 149 18.94 20.68 14.25
C TYR A 149 19.02 20.87 12.73
N LYS A 150 19.90 21.74 12.25
CA LYS A 150 20.15 21.88 10.82
C LYS A 150 21.13 20.81 10.35
N LEU A 151 20.72 20.06 9.32
CA LEU A 151 21.63 19.12 8.64
C LEU A 151 22.61 19.93 7.80
N ASP A 152 23.90 19.69 7.99
CA ASP A 152 24.91 20.25 7.09
C ASP A 152 24.99 19.42 5.80
N ASP A 153 25.20 20.08 4.66
CA ASP A 153 25.28 19.40 3.35
C ASP A 153 26.59 18.61 3.29
N THR A 154 26.58 17.40 3.85
CA THR A 154 27.76 16.54 3.90
C THR A 154 28.01 15.92 2.52
N GLN A 155 28.34 16.76 1.54
CA GLN A 155 28.81 16.34 0.23
C GLN A 155 30.03 15.41 0.34
N ALA A 156 30.80 15.53 1.42
CA ALA A 156 31.89 14.62 1.78
C ALA A 156 31.43 13.17 2.07
N SER A 157 30.26 12.99 2.69
CA SER A 157 29.72 11.66 3.00
C SER A 157 29.16 10.96 1.76
N ARG A 158 28.65 11.73 0.79
CA ARG A 158 28.19 11.23 -0.52
C ARG A 158 29.31 10.55 -1.31
N LYS A 159 30.51 11.14 -1.31
CA LYS A 159 31.68 10.58 -2.01
C LYS A 159 32.14 9.26 -1.37
N LYS A 160 32.15 9.20 -0.04
CA LYS A 160 32.50 8.00 0.74
C LYS A 160 31.44 6.89 0.63
N LEU A 161 30.15 7.26 0.55
CA LEU A 161 29.04 6.32 0.38
C LEU A 161 28.94 5.76 -1.06
N GLU A 162 29.25 6.58 -2.07
CA GLU A 162 29.37 6.12 -3.47
C GLU A 162 30.55 5.14 -3.64
N GLU A 163 31.66 5.36 -2.95
CA GLU A 163 32.80 4.44 -2.94
C GLU A 163 32.48 3.10 -2.26
N LEU A 164 31.69 3.09 -1.17
CA LEU A 164 31.24 1.85 -0.50
C LEU A 164 30.23 1.00 -1.30
N LYS A 165 29.53 1.57 -2.29
CA LYS A 165 28.56 0.83 -3.13
C LYS A 165 29.21 -0.22 -4.03
N THR A 166 30.53 -0.24 -4.16
CA THR A 166 31.23 -1.12 -5.11
C THR A 166 31.63 -2.49 -4.55
N GLY A 167 31.36 -2.82 -3.27
CA GLY A 167 31.83 -4.08 -2.69
C GLY A 167 30.99 -4.78 -1.61
N GLY A 168 29.89 -4.21 -1.11
CA GLY A 168 29.07 -4.82 -0.05
C GLY A 168 27.71 -5.34 -0.52
N GLU A 169 27.20 -6.42 0.06
CA GLU A 169 25.78 -6.77 -0.04
C GLU A 169 24.94 -5.59 0.48
N HIS A 170 24.09 -5.02 -0.37
CA HIS A 170 23.16 -3.96 0.03
C HIS A 170 22.14 -4.53 1.03
N VAL A 171 22.38 -4.32 2.32
CA VAL A 171 21.41 -4.64 3.39
C VAL A 171 20.33 -3.56 3.42
N TYR A 172 19.10 -3.94 3.08
CA TYR A 172 17.94 -3.05 3.06
C TYR A 172 17.12 -3.19 4.35
N PHE A 173 16.92 -2.08 5.06
CA PHE A 173 16.09 -2.03 6.26
C PHE A 173 14.64 -1.70 5.89
N ALA A 174 13.77 -2.71 5.98
CA ALA A 174 12.35 -2.57 5.59
C ALA A 174 11.47 -1.85 6.62
N LYS A 175 11.92 -1.76 7.88
CA LYS A 175 11.18 -1.12 8.99
C LYS A 175 12.10 -0.15 9.73
N PHE A 176 11.48 0.78 10.45
CA PHE A 176 12.20 1.67 11.35
C PHE A 176 12.92 0.88 12.45
N LEU A 177 14.12 1.33 12.79
CA LEU A 177 14.90 0.79 13.90
C LEU A 177 14.58 1.61 15.14
N THR A 178 13.80 1.05 16.06
CA THR A 178 13.31 1.75 17.26
C THR A 178 14.29 1.65 18.42
N SER A 179 15.60 1.56 18.15
CA SER A 179 16.60 1.52 19.21
C SER A 179 16.88 2.92 19.73
N GLU A 180 16.81 3.08 21.04
CA GLU A 180 17.11 4.34 21.73
C GLU A 180 18.51 4.88 21.41
N LYS A 181 19.52 3.99 21.40
CA LYS A 181 20.92 4.34 21.11
C LYS A 181 21.13 4.87 19.69
N LEU A 182 20.23 4.52 18.77
CA LEU A 182 20.32 4.93 17.37
C LEU A 182 19.60 6.25 17.08
N MET A 183 18.88 6.82 18.06
CA MET A 183 18.04 8.00 17.81
C MET A 183 18.86 9.18 17.30
N ASP A 184 20.05 9.43 17.84
CA ASP A 184 20.96 10.50 17.39
C ASP A 184 21.37 10.32 15.92
N LEU A 185 21.74 9.08 15.56
CA LEU A 185 22.15 8.74 14.20
C LEU A 185 20.98 8.85 13.21
N GLN A 186 19.77 8.49 13.64
CA GLN A 186 18.58 8.63 12.80
C GLN A 186 18.18 10.09 12.63
N LEU A 187 18.28 10.91 13.67
CA LEU A 187 17.98 12.34 13.58
C LEU A 187 18.97 13.09 12.68
N SER A 188 20.20 12.61 12.53
CA SER A 188 21.20 13.15 11.60
C SER A 188 21.04 12.63 10.16
N ASP A 189 20.30 11.54 9.93
CA ASP A 189 20.02 11.03 8.58
C ASP A 189 18.91 11.86 7.89
N SER A 190 19.25 12.45 6.74
CA SER A 190 18.30 13.22 5.95
C SER A 190 17.18 12.35 5.36
N ASN A 191 17.45 11.09 5.02
CA ASN A 191 16.42 10.19 4.53
C ASN A 191 15.41 9.90 5.64
N PHE A 192 15.87 9.61 6.86
CA PHE A 192 14.99 9.40 8.00
C PHE A 192 14.05 10.59 8.22
N ARG A 193 14.57 11.82 8.22
CA ARG A 193 13.74 13.04 8.30
C ARG A 193 12.72 13.13 7.18
N ARG A 194 13.12 12.83 5.94
CA ARG A 194 12.20 12.81 4.79
C ARG A 194 11.06 11.83 5.01
N HIS A 195 11.33 10.63 5.51
CA HIS A 195 10.27 9.65 5.78
C HIS A 195 9.25 10.19 6.79
N ILE A 196 9.70 10.82 7.88
CA ILE A 196 8.80 11.37 8.91
C ILE A 196 8.02 12.57 8.37
N LEU A 197 8.69 13.50 7.69
CA LEU A 197 8.03 14.68 7.10
C LEU A 197 7.01 14.29 6.01
N LEU A 198 7.31 13.26 5.21
CA LEU A 198 6.36 12.69 4.27
C LEU A 198 5.14 12.08 4.97
N GLN A 199 5.32 11.38 6.10
CA GLN A 199 4.20 10.86 6.88
C GLN A 199 3.29 11.98 7.40
N TYR A 200 3.86 13.11 7.84
CA TYR A 200 3.07 14.30 8.18
C TYR A 200 2.25 14.80 6.99
N LEU A 201 2.86 14.95 5.81
CA LEU A 201 2.13 15.43 4.62
C LEU A 201 1.01 14.49 4.19
N ILE A 202 1.26 13.18 4.18
CA ILE A 202 0.25 12.16 3.84
C ILE A 202 -0.90 12.20 4.85
N LEU A 203 -0.59 12.31 6.16
CA LEU A 203 -1.59 12.45 7.22
C LEU A 203 -2.43 13.72 7.02
N PHE A 204 -1.79 14.87 6.79
CA PHE A 204 -2.48 16.14 6.59
C PHE A 204 -3.40 16.13 5.37
N GLN A 205 -2.93 15.57 4.25
CA GLN A 205 -3.75 15.39 3.05
C GLN A 205 -4.95 14.47 3.33
N TYR A 206 -4.76 13.38 4.07
CA TYR A 206 -5.88 12.50 4.45
C TYR A 206 -6.90 13.19 5.37
N LEU A 207 -6.43 13.96 6.36
CA LEU A 207 -7.29 14.63 7.32
C LEU A 207 -8.19 15.67 6.63
N LYS A 208 -7.63 16.43 5.67
CA LYS A 208 -8.35 17.40 4.84
C LYS A 208 -9.17 16.77 3.72
N GLY A 209 -8.71 15.63 3.19
CA GLY A 209 -9.31 14.95 2.06
C GLY A 209 -10.72 14.43 2.36
N GLN A 210 -11.58 14.55 1.35
CA GLN A 210 -12.89 13.90 1.33
C GLN A 210 -12.72 12.45 0.84
N VAL A 211 -13.24 11.50 1.62
CA VAL A 211 -13.17 10.07 1.29
C VAL A 211 -14.58 9.50 1.46
N LYS A 212 -15.11 8.84 0.43
CA LYS A 212 -16.51 8.38 0.36
C LYS A 212 -16.97 7.53 1.56
N PHE A 213 -16.06 6.73 2.12
CA PHE A 213 -16.34 5.83 3.24
C PHE A 213 -15.89 6.38 4.60
N LYS A 214 -15.46 7.65 4.66
CA LYS A 214 -15.14 8.34 5.92
C LYS A 214 -16.44 8.70 6.64
N SER A 215 -16.46 8.55 7.97
CA SER A 215 -17.65 8.89 8.77
C SER A 215 -17.97 10.38 8.66
N SER A 216 -19.26 10.72 8.60
CA SER A 216 -19.73 12.11 8.66
C SER A 216 -19.36 12.82 9.95
N ASN A 217 -19.01 12.08 11.00
CA ASN A 217 -18.57 12.63 12.29
C ASN A 217 -17.09 13.04 12.29
N TYR A 218 -16.32 12.69 11.26
CA TYR A 218 -14.90 13.00 11.14
C TYR A 218 -14.68 14.36 10.47
N VAL A 219 -15.09 15.40 11.19
CA VAL A 219 -14.99 16.81 10.80
C VAL A 219 -13.90 17.47 11.65
N LEU A 220 -13.09 18.31 11.02
CA LEU A 220 -12.09 19.14 11.71
C LEU A 220 -12.70 20.49 12.06
N THR A 221 -12.25 21.08 13.17
CA THR A 221 -12.57 22.49 13.45
C THR A 221 -11.76 23.44 12.56
N ASP A 222 -12.20 24.69 12.44
CA ASP A 222 -11.47 25.71 11.67
C ASP A 222 -10.07 25.95 12.26
N GLU A 223 -9.95 25.97 13.59
CA GLU A 223 -8.66 26.08 14.29
C GLU A 223 -7.71 24.91 13.95
N GLN A 224 -8.24 23.69 13.91
CA GLN A 224 -7.45 22.51 13.53
C GLN A 224 -7.00 22.60 12.07
N SER A 225 -7.89 23.05 11.19
CA SER A 225 -7.61 23.18 9.76
C SER A 225 -6.52 24.22 9.51
N LEU A 226 -6.57 25.36 10.20
CA LEU A 226 -5.56 26.41 10.13
C LEU A 226 -4.21 25.94 10.69
N TRP A 227 -4.20 25.22 11.82
CA TRP A 227 -2.97 24.63 12.35
C TRP A 227 -2.33 23.63 11.36
N ILE A 228 -3.14 22.81 10.69
CA ILE A 228 -2.65 21.90 9.64
C ILE A 228 -2.02 22.69 8.48
N GLU A 229 -2.59 23.83 8.08
CA GLU A 229 -2.02 24.67 7.02
C GLU A 229 -0.65 25.23 7.38
N ASP A 230 -0.54 25.80 8.58
CA ASP A 230 0.69 26.42 9.02
C ASP A 230 1.79 25.38 9.27
N THR A 231 1.43 24.22 9.83
CA THR A 231 2.37 23.11 9.97
C THR A 231 2.75 22.48 8.63
N THR A 232 1.83 22.39 7.66
CA THR A 232 2.15 21.93 6.29
C THR A 232 3.19 22.84 5.65
N LYS A 233 3.03 24.17 5.74
CA LYS A 233 4.02 25.14 5.24
C LYS A 233 5.39 24.93 5.92
N ALA A 234 5.40 24.75 7.25
CA ALA A 234 6.62 24.49 7.99
C ALA A 234 7.31 23.17 7.59
N VAL A 235 6.53 22.11 7.31
CA VAL A 235 7.06 20.83 6.84
C VAL A 235 7.68 20.95 5.44
N TYR A 236 7.05 21.70 4.52
CA TYR A 236 7.63 21.98 3.20
C TYR A 236 8.93 22.80 3.30
N GLN A 237 8.99 23.77 4.21
CA GLN A 237 10.23 24.51 4.50
C GLN A 237 11.33 23.56 4.98
N LEU A 238 11.04 22.69 5.96
CA LEU A 238 12.02 21.70 6.44
C LEU A 238 12.46 20.72 5.35
N LEU A 239 11.54 20.27 4.48
CA LEU A 239 11.90 19.42 3.33
C LEU A 239 12.81 20.14 2.34
N SER A 240 12.58 21.43 2.10
CA SER A 240 13.42 22.24 1.22
C SER A 240 14.83 22.48 1.79
N GLU A 241 14.94 22.57 3.12
CA GLU A 241 16.21 22.72 3.83
C GLU A 241 17.00 21.40 3.93
N ASN A 242 16.36 20.24 3.74
CA ASN A 242 17.01 18.93 3.89
C ASN A 242 17.86 18.56 2.65
N PRO A 243 19.19 18.45 2.80
CA PRO A 243 20.03 17.95 1.72
C PRO A 243 19.78 16.45 1.46
N PRO A 244 19.99 15.95 0.24
CA PRO A 244 20.39 16.68 -0.96
C PRO A 244 19.22 17.07 -1.88
N ASP A 245 19.34 18.17 -2.62
CA ASP A 245 18.32 18.65 -3.58
C ASP A 245 16.93 18.86 -2.95
N GLY A 246 16.88 19.42 -1.74
CA GLY A 246 15.64 19.60 -0.95
C GLY A 246 14.51 20.29 -1.73
N GLU A 247 14.79 21.36 -2.45
CA GLU A 247 13.77 22.05 -3.27
C GLU A 247 13.18 21.17 -4.39
N ARG A 248 14.02 20.39 -5.08
CA ARG A 248 13.54 19.48 -6.14
C ARG A 248 12.70 18.37 -5.54
N PHE A 249 13.13 17.84 -4.41
CA PHE A 249 12.38 16.84 -3.66
C PHE A 249 11.01 17.39 -3.22
N SER A 250 10.96 18.59 -2.62
CA SER A 250 9.71 19.24 -2.22
C SER A 250 8.73 19.41 -3.38
N LYS A 251 9.21 19.87 -4.56
CA LYS A 251 8.36 20.00 -5.76
C LYS A 251 7.84 18.65 -6.27
N MET A 252 8.67 17.61 -6.21
CA MET A 252 8.26 16.26 -6.57
C MET A 252 7.19 15.74 -5.60
N VAL A 253 7.34 15.97 -4.31
CA VAL A 253 6.36 15.59 -3.29
C VAL A 253 5.04 16.31 -3.52
N GLU A 254 5.06 17.62 -3.76
CA GLU A 254 3.86 18.39 -4.09
C GLU A 254 3.14 17.83 -5.33
N HIS A 255 3.89 17.50 -6.38
CA HIS A 255 3.32 16.87 -7.57
C HIS A 255 2.70 15.50 -7.27
N ILE A 256 3.37 14.66 -6.49
CA ILE A 256 2.87 13.33 -6.10
C ILE A 256 1.57 13.46 -5.30
N LEU A 257 1.53 14.34 -4.30
CA LEU A 257 0.34 14.61 -3.48
C LEU A 257 -0.84 15.11 -4.33
N ASN A 258 -0.60 15.99 -5.30
CA ASN A 258 -1.61 16.39 -6.28
C ASN A 258 -2.12 15.20 -7.12
N THR A 259 -1.25 14.26 -7.52
CA THR A 259 -1.69 13.04 -8.21
C THR A 259 -2.46 12.09 -7.30
N GLU A 260 -2.18 12.06 -6.00
CA GLU A 260 -2.95 11.30 -5.01
C GLU A 260 -4.36 11.85 -4.83
N GLU A 261 -4.54 13.18 -4.87
CA GLU A 261 -5.88 13.80 -4.87
C GLU A 261 -6.71 13.33 -6.06
N ASN A 262 -6.11 13.28 -7.26
CA ASN A 262 -6.76 12.74 -8.45
C ASN A 262 -7.16 11.27 -8.27
N TRP A 263 -6.27 10.46 -7.69
CA TRP A 263 -6.54 9.06 -7.40
C TRP A 263 -7.68 8.89 -6.38
N ASN A 264 -7.71 9.73 -5.35
CA ASN A 264 -8.77 9.74 -4.35
C ASN A 264 -10.12 10.14 -4.97
N SER A 265 -10.14 11.14 -5.87
CA SER A 265 -11.35 11.51 -6.62
C SER A 265 -11.88 10.35 -7.46
N TRP A 266 -11.02 9.73 -8.26
CA TRP A 266 -11.38 8.54 -9.07
C TRP A 266 -11.93 7.39 -8.21
N LYS A 267 -11.35 7.18 -7.03
CA LYS A 267 -11.83 6.18 -6.07
C LYS A 267 -13.21 6.53 -5.51
N ASN A 268 -13.45 7.79 -5.17
CA ASN A 268 -14.74 8.30 -4.68
C ASN A 268 -15.86 8.16 -5.72
N GLU A 269 -15.52 8.29 -7.01
CA GLU A 269 -16.44 8.04 -8.13
C GLU A 269 -16.78 6.55 -8.32
N GLY A 270 -16.15 5.64 -7.57
CA GLY A 270 -16.40 4.21 -7.66
C GLY A 270 -15.48 3.47 -8.63
N CYS A 271 -14.31 4.05 -8.93
CA CYS A 271 -13.24 3.42 -9.70
C CYS A 271 -13.67 3.07 -11.15
N PRO A 272 -14.13 4.04 -11.96
CA PRO A 272 -14.54 3.79 -13.33
C PRO A 272 -13.39 3.18 -14.15
N SER A 273 -13.73 2.24 -15.05
CA SER A 273 -12.70 1.56 -15.86
C SER A 273 -12.05 2.53 -16.84
N PHE A 274 -10.72 2.55 -16.86
CA PHE A 274 -9.95 3.27 -17.88
C PHE A 274 -9.95 2.53 -19.23
N VAL A 275 -10.41 1.27 -19.26
CA VAL A 275 -10.55 0.51 -20.50
C VAL A 275 -11.75 1.05 -21.26
N LYS A 276 -11.49 1.90 -22.25
CA LYS A 276 -12.51 2.26 -23.25
C LYS A 276 -12.83 0.99 -24.04
N GLU A 277 -14.01 0.43 -23.82
CA GLU A 277 -14.49 -0.68 -24.64
C GLU A 277 -14.46 -0.21 -26.10
N ARG A 278 -13.78 -0.98 -26.95
CA ARG A 278 -13.77 -0.72 -28.39
C ARG A 278 -15.23 -0.83 -28.81
N PRO A 279 -15.83 0.20 -29.46
CA PRO A 279 -17.20 0.08 -29.93
C PRO A 279 -17.30 -1.21 -30.74
N PRO A 280 -18.39 -1.99 -30.56
CA PRO A 280 -18.51 -3.26 -31.26
C PRO A 280 -18.27 -2.96 -32.73
N ASP A 281 -17.27 -3.61 -33.31
CA ASP A 281 -17.11 -3.65 -34.77
C ASP A 281 -18.48 -4.08 -35.28
N PHE A 282 -19.22 -3.16 -35.89
CA PHE A 282 -20.42 -3.46 -36.67
C PHE A 282 -19.97 -4.21 -37.93
N LYS A 283 -19.29 -5.35 -37.74
CA LYS A 283 -19.25 -6.37 -38.78
C LYS A 283 -20.68 -6.84 -38.87
N PRO A 284 -21.38 -6.62 -40.00
CA PRO A 284 -22.72 -7.13 -40.16
C PRO A 284 -22.67 -8.62 -39.84
N MET A 285 -23.44 -9.06 -38.85
CA MET A 285 -23.64 -10.47 -38.58
C MET A 285 -24.08 -11.07 -39.91
N LYS A 286 -23.19 -11.80 -40.58
CA LYS A 286 -23.60 -12.63 -41.71
C LYS A 286 -24.71 -13.50 -41.16
N PRO A 287 -25.92 -13.48 -41.73
CA PRO A 287 -27.00 -14.31 -41.24
C PRO A 287 -26.46 -15.73 -41.17
N VAL A 288 -26.49 -16.32 -39.98
CA VAL A 288 -26.17 -17.73 -39.81
C VAL A 288 -27.23 -18.46 -40.64
N ARG A 289 -26.88 -18.83 -41.87
CA ARG A 289 -27.70 -19.70 -42.70
C ARG A 289 -27.77 -21.02 -41.93
N LYS A 290 -28.83 -21.20 -41.14
CA LYS A 290 -29.27 -22.54 -40.74
C LYS A 290 -29.39 -23.29 -42.05
N ARG A 291 -28.50 -24.25 -42.30
CA ARG A 291 -28.63 -25.11 -43.49
C ARG A 291 -30.02 -25.73 -43.37
N PRO A 292 -30.94 -25.52 -44.32
CA PRO A 292 -32.17 -26.29 -44.32
C PRO A 292 -31.77 -27.77 -44.34
N ALA A 293 -32.49 -28.60 -43.59
CA ALA A 293 -32.29 -30.05 -43.66
C ALA A 293 -32.37 -30.47 -45.13
N PRO A 294 -31.48 -31.37 -45.62
CA PRO A 294 -31.49 -31.79 -47.01
C PRO A 294 -32.90 -32.28 -47.39
N GLU A 295 -33.42 -31.82 -48.53
CA GLU A 295 -34.78 -32.16 -48.98
C GLU A 295 -35.00 -33.68 -49.12
N ASP A 296 -33.91 -34.45 -49.24
CA ASP A 296 -33.92 -35.92 -49.26
C ASP A 296 -34.52 -36.55 -48.00
N PHE A 297 -34.51 -35.85 -46.86
CA PHE A 297 -35.11 -36.33 -45.61
C PHE A 297 -36.59 -35.96 -45.47
N LEU A 298 -37.17 -35.20 -46.39
CA LEU A 298 -38.57 -34.75 -46.29
C LEU A 298 -39.44 -35.50 -47.30
N GLY A 299 -40.46 -36.20 -46.81
CA GLY A 299 -41.45 -36.86 -47.65
C GLY A 299 -42.19 -35.85 -48.54
N LYS A 300 -42.36 -36.17 -49.82
CA LYS A 300 -43.10 -35.34 -50.79
C LYS A 300 -44.60 -35.48 -50.52
N GLY A 301 -45.17 -34.57 -49.73
CA GLY A 301 -46.59 -34.49 -49.43
C GLY A 301 -46.92 -33.27 -48.57
N PRO A 302 -48.22 -32.95 -48.34
CA PRO A 302 -48.64 -31.80 -47.54
C PRO A 302 -48.17 -31.90 -46.07
N ASN A 303 -47.93 -33.12 -45.59
CA ASN A 303 -47.29 -33.39 -44.31
C ASN A 303 -45.81 -33.73 -44.56
N LYS A 304 -44.91 -32.76 -44.33
CA LYS A 304 -43.46 -32.92 -44.41
C LYS A 304 -42.95 -33.90 -43.33
N LYS A 305 -43.11 -35.20 -43.55
CA LYS A 305 -42.59 -36.24 -42.65
C LYS A 305 -41.10 -36.42 -42.86
N ILE A 306 -40.34 -36.57 -41.77
CA ILE A 306 -38.91 -36.87 -41.82
C ILE A 306 -38.75 -38.37 -42.13
N LEU A 307 -38.22 -38.69 -43.30
CA LEU A 307 -37.93 -40.06 -43.73
C LEU A 307 -36.57 -40.49 -43.19
N MET A 308 -36.57 -41.52 -42.35
CA MET A 308 -35.38 -42.20 -41.88
C MET A 308 -35.40 -43.60 -42.51
N GLY A 309 -34.28 -44.11 -43.03
CA GLY A 309 -34.23 -45.30 -43.91
C GLY A 309 -34.87 -46.62 -43.42
N ASN A 310 -35.50 -46.66 -42.24
CA ASN A 310 -36.33 -47.75 -41.72
C ASN A 310 -37.70 -47.19 -41.26
N GLU A 311 -38.78 -47.95 -41.47
CA GLU A 311 -40.16 -47.60 -41.09
C GLU A 311 -40.31 -47.25 -39.59
N GLU A 312 -39.69 -48.00 -38.69
CA GLU A 312 -39.79 -47.72 -37.25
C GLU A 312 -39.05 -46.43 -36.85
N LEU A 313 -37.90 -46.16 -37.47
CA LEU A 313 -37.16 -44.91 -37.25
C LEU A 313 -37.93 -43.71 -37.80
N THR A 314 -38.57 -43.86 -38.96
CA THR A 314 -39.47 -42.84 -39.52
C THR A 314 -40.65 -42.59 -38.59
N ARG A 315 -41.25 -43.64 -38.01
CA ARG A 315 -42.35 -43.50 -37.05
C ARG A 315 -41.92 -42.73 -35.80
N LEU A 316 -40.79 -43.11 -35.20
CA LEU A 316 -40.29 -42.49 -33.98
C LEU A 316 -39.92 -41.02 -34.18
N TRP A 317 -39.28 -40.68 -35.30
CA TRP A 317 -38.86 -39.31 -35.60
C TRP A 317 -39.99 -38.34 -35.95
N ASN A 318 -41.19 -38.85 -36.23
CA ASN A 318 -42.37 -38.03 -36.52
C ASN A 318 -43.41 -38.08 -35.39
N LEU A 319 -43.07 -38.60 -34.20
CA LEU A 319 -43.96 -38.63 -33.03
C LEU A 319 -44.30 -37.24 -32.51
N CYS A 320 -43.32 -36.32 -32.50
CA CYS A 320 -43.49 -34.96 -32.01
C CYS A 320 -42.91 -33.96 -33.03
N PRO A 321 -43.60 -32.83 -33.32
CA PRO A 321 -43.14 -31.83 -34.28
C PRO A 321 -41.85 -31.12 -33.85
N ASP A 322 -41.67 -30.90 -32.55
CA ASP A 322 -40.47 -30.30 -31.99
C ASP A 322 -40.11 -30.88 -30.61
N ASN A 323 -38.87 -30.62 -30.17
CA ASN A 323 -38.37 -31.06 -28.87
C ASN A 323 -39.10 -30.40 -27.70
N MET A 324 -39.80 -29.28 -27.94
CA MET A 324 -40.50 -28.54 -26.89
C MET A 324 -41.86 -29.19 -26.58
N GLU A 325 -42.57 -29.65 -27.60
CA GLU A 325 -43.80 -30.44 -27.48
C GLU A 325 -43.53 -31.85 -26.96
N ALA A 326 -42.42 -32.48 -27.35
CA ALA A 326 -41.99 -33.75 -26.76
C ALA A 326 -41.74 -33.65 -25.24
N CYS A 327 -41.33 -32.46 -24.76
CA CYS A 327 -41.10 -32.19 -23.35
C CYS A 327 -42.33 -31.63 -22.60
N LYS A 328 -43.46 -31.41 -23.28
CA LYS A 328 -44.70 -31.02 -22.60
C LYS A 328 -45.28 -32.27 -21.93
N SER A 329 -45.19 -32.34 -20.60
CA SER A 329 -45.97 -33.31 -19.83
C SER A 329 -47.45 -32.96 -19.96
N GLU A 330 -48.31 -33.94 -20.29
CA GLU A 330 -49.74 -33.79 -19.98
C GLU A 330 -49.86 -33.53 -18.48
N SER A 331 -50.53 -32.43 -18.14
CA SER A 331 -50.74 -31.93 -16.79
C SER A 331 -51.01 -33.06 -15.79
N ARG A 332 -50.23 -33.10 -14.72
CA ARG A 332 -50.47 -33.91 -13.54
C ARG A 332 -51.50 -33.26 -12.62
#